data_AF-A0A962Z1D0-F1
#
_entry.id   AF-A0A962Z1D0-F1
#
_cell.length_a   1.000
_cell.length_b   1.000
_cell.length_c   1.000
_cell.angle_alpha   90.00
_cell.angle_beta   90.00
_cell.angle_gamma   90.00
#
_symmetry.space_group_name_H-M   'P 1'
#
loop_
_entity.id
_entity.type
_entity.pdbx_description
1 polymer ?
#
loop_
_entity_poly.entity_id
_entity_poly.type
_entity_poly.pdbx_seq_one_letter_code
_entity_poly.pdbx_strand_id
1 'polypeptide(L)' 'VITAEYCPLRDEGKAYADRLRDAGIRAEYLQFDGMIHAFLNLEELVKEQCAEAYLKIGQFLNS' A
#
# COMPACT_ATOMS: atom_id res chain seq x y z
N VAL A 1 -3.57 1.37 -3.77
CA VAL A 1 -3.56 0.08 -3.06
C VAL A 1 -2.20 -0.12 -2.43
N ILE A 2 -2.16 -0.39 -1.13
CA ILE A 2 -0.93 -0.62 -0.37
C ILE A 2 -0.91 -2.09 0.06
N THR A 3 0.22 -2.76 -0.11
CA THR A 3 0.44 -4.15 0.32
C THR A 3 1.74 -4.27 1.10
N ALA A 4 1.87 -5.36 1.85
CA ALA A 4 3.07 -5.71 2.61
C ALA A 4 3.62 -7.04 2.08
N GLU A 5 4.95 -7.20 2.05
CA GLU A 5 5.61 -8.37 1.47
C GLU A 5 5.14 -9.69 2.08
N TYR A 6 5.04 -9.75 3.41
CA TYR A 6 4.64 -10.96 4.16
C TYR A 6 3.14 -11.01 4.44
N CYS A 7 2.32 -10.41 3.57
CA CYS A 7 0.86 -10.44 3.67
C CYS A 7 0.29 -11.56 2.78
N PRO A 8 -0.57 -12.46 3.32
CA PRO A 8 -1.27 -13.46 2.51
C PRO A 8 -2.13 -12.87 1.39
N LEU A 9 -2.54 -11.59 1.52
CA LEU A 9 -3.39 -10.88 0.57
C LEU A 9 -2.60 -10.02 -0.45
N ARG A 10 -1.26 -10.16 -0.48
CA ARG A 10 -0.39 -9.31 -1.30
C ARG A 10 -0.76 -9.40 -2.79
N ASP A 11 -0.92 -10.62 -3.28
CA ASP A 11 -1.11 -10.88 -4.70
C ASP A 11 -2.50 -10.42 -5.16
N GLU A 12 -3.53 -10.60 -4.33
CA GLU A 12 -4.87 -10.07 -4.56
C GLU A 12 -4.89 -8.54 -4.57
N GLY A 13 -4.15 -7.91 -3.65
CA GLY A 13 -3.98 -6.46 -3.62
C GLY A 13 -3.36 -5.92 -4.89
N LYS A 14 -2.29 -6.57 -5.40
CA LYS A 14 -1.70 -6.22 -6.69
C LYS A 14 -2.68 -6.41 -7.84
N ALA A 15 -3.33 -7.57 -7.92
CA ALA A 15 -4.29 -7.88 -8.97
C ALA A 15 -5.46 -6.89 -8.99
N TYR A 16 -5.94 -6.44 -7.82
CA TYR A 16 -6.98 -5.42 -7.72
C TYR A 16 -6.51 -4.07 -8.26
N ALA A 17 -5.30 -3.63 -7.90
CA ALA A 17 -4.74 -2.38 -8.41
C ALA A 17 -4.57 -2.38 -9.93
N ASP A 18 -4.09 -3.50 -10.50
CA ASP A 18 -3.94 -3.66 -11.95
C ASP A 18 -5.31 -3.63 -12.65
N ARG A 19 -6.32 -4.34 -12.11
CA ARG A 19 -7.69 -4.30 -12.65
C ARG A 19 -8.34 -2.92 -12.63
N LEU A 20 -8.05 -2.10 -11.60
CA LEU A 20 -8.54 -0.72 -11.56
C LEU A 20 -7.93 0.10 -12.71
N ARG A 21 -6.62 -0.02 -12.95
CA ARG A 21 -5.93 0.69 -14.03
C ARG A 21 -6.43 0.24 -15.41
N ASP A 22 -6.62 -1.06 -15.60
CA ASP A 22 -7.14 -1.62 -16.84
C ASP A 22 -8.57 -1.11 -17.14
N ALA A 23 -9.35 -0.82 -16.09
CA ALA A 23 -10.67 -0.20 -16.20
C ALA A 23 -10.63 1.33 -16.40
N GLY A 24 -9.45 1.93 -16.54
CA GLY A 24 -9.27 3.39 -16.67
C GLY A 24 -9.48 4.17 -15.37
N ILE A 25 -9.56 3.48 -14.22
CA ILE A 25 -9.71 4.12 -12.91
C ILE A 25 -8.32 4.55 -12.41
N ARG A 26 -8.23 5.78 -11.93
CA ARG A 26 -7.01 6.30 -11.28
C ARG A 26 -6.66 5.44 -10.07
N ALA A 27 -5.57 4.67 -10.17
CA ALA A 27 -5.11 3.79 -9.10
C ALA A 27 -3.58 3.66 -9.07
N GLU A 28 -3.02 3.76 -7.87
CA GLU A 28 -1.60 3.52 -7.59
C GLU A 28 -1.41 2.21 -6.80
N TYR A 29 -0.24 1.60 -6.93
CA TYR A 29 0.14 0.38 -6.22
C TYR A 29 1.48 0.61 -5.54
N LEU A 30 1.54 0.31 -4.24
CA LEU A 30 2.73 0.43 -3.41
C LEU A 30 2.88 -0.85 -2.58
N GLN A 31 4.05 -1.47 -2.65
CA GLN A 31 4.42 -2.62 -1.81
C GLN A 31 5.48 -2.17 -0.80
N PHE A 32 5.30 -2.54 0.45
CA PHE A 32 6.30 -2.37 1.49
C PHE A 32 7.02 -3.69 1.77
N ASP A 33 8.31 -3.72 1.45
CA ASP A 33 9.19 -4.85 1.71
C ASP A 33 9.48 -4.99 3.22
N GLY A 34 9.66 -6.22 3.68
CA GLY A 34 9.91 -6.55 5.07
C GLY A 34 8.68 -6.46 5.99
N MET A 35 7.55 -5.91 5.52
CA MET A 35 6.38 -5.64 6.35
C MET A 35 5.41 -6.83 6.43
N ILE A 36 4.73 -6.93 7.57
CA ILE A 36 3.66 -7.91 7.80
C ILE A 36 2.28 -7.32 7.54
N HIS A 37 1.27 -8.20 7.49
CA HIS A 37 -0.13 -7.78 7.39
C HIS A 37 -0.48 -6.76 8.48
N ALA A 38 -1.14 -5.66 8.06
CA ALA A 38 -1.57 -4.57 8.93
C ALA A 38 -0.44 -3.84 9.71
N PHE A 39 0.76 -3.72 9.14
CA PHE A 39 1.89 -3.01 9.77
C PHE A 39 1.59 -1.56 10.19
N LEU A 40 0.64 -0.88 9.52
CA LEU A 40 0.21 0.47 9.91
C LEU A 40 -0.36 0.56 11.33
N ASN A 41 -0.87 -0.54 11.88
CA ASN A 41 -1.34 -0.61 13.27
C ASN A 41 -0.19 -0.75 14.29
N LEU A 42 1.04 -0.94 13.81
CA LEU A 42 2.24 -1.18 14.61
C LEU A 42 3.23 -0.02 14.46
N GLU A 43 2.74 1.21 14.29
CA GLU A 43 3.54 2.39 13.95
C GLU A 43 4.76 2.59 14.86
N GLU A 44 4.65 2.30 16.15
CA GLU A 44 5.80 2.41 17.07
C GLU A 44 7.00 1.53 16.67
N LEU A 45 6.74 0.39 16.03
CA LEU A 45 7.76 -0.56 15.57
C LEU A 45 8.31 -0.24 14.17
N VAL A 46 7.54 0.47 13.32
CA VAL A 46 7.85 0.68 11.88
C VAL A 46 7.56 2.12 11.44
N LYS A 47 8.03 3.10 12.22
CA LYS A 47 7.73 4.53 12.06
C LYS A 47 8.04 5.06 10.67
N GLU A 48 9.16 4.67 10.09
CA GLU A 48 9.61 5.15 8.77
C GLU A 48 8.67 4.68 7.66
N GLN A 49 8.28 3.41 7.69
CA GLN A 49 7.36 2.82 6.72
C GLN A 49 5.95 3.41 6.85
N CYS A 50 5.48 3.66 8.09
CA CYS A 50 4.21 4.35 8.32
C CYS A 50 4.25 5.80 7.80
N ALA A 51 5.33 6.54 8.07
CA ALA A 51 5.49 7.91 7.58
C ALA A 51 5.49 7.96 6.04
N GLU A 52 6.20 7.04 5.38
CA GLU A 52 6.17 6.92 3.92
C GLU A 52 4.76 6.61 3.41
N ALA A 53 4.05 5.66 4.03
CA ALA A 53 2.67 5.33 3.64
C ALA A 53 1.75 6.55 3.76
N TYR A 54 1.83 7.32 4.86
CA TYR A 54 1.02 8.53 5.05
C TYR A 54 1.34 9.61 4.01
N LEU A 55 2.62 9.82 3.68
CA LEU A 55 3.02 10.75 2.62
C LEU A 55 2.44 10.34 1.27
N LYS A 56 2.49 9.05 0.92
CA LYS A 56 1.95 8.52 -0.33
C LYS A 56 0.43 8.64 -0.41
N ILE A 57 -0.26 8.35 0.69
CA ILE A 57 -1.72 8.58 0.80
C ILE A 57 -2.04 10.06 0.59
N GLY A 58 -1.30 10.96 1.26
CA GLY A 58 -1.48 12.40 1.12
C GLY A 58 -1.25 12.89 -0.32
N GLN A 59 -0.22 12.39 -1.00
CA GLN A 59 0.05 12.71 -2.40
C GLN A 59 -1.11 12.27 -3.31
N PHE A 60 -1.61 11.06 -3.13
CA PHE A 60 -2.72 10.53 -3.93
C PHE A 60 -4.02 11.34 -3.75
N LEU A 61 -4.32 11.78 -2.52
CA LEU A 61 -5.54 12.53 -2.21
C LEU A 61 -5.51 13.98 -2.72
N ASN A 62 -4.33 14.57 -2.87
CA ASN A 62 -4.16 15.98 -3.23
C ASN A 62 -3.75 16.19 -4.71
N SER A 63 -3.87 15.16 -5.55
CA SER A 63 -3.43 15.19 -6.95
C SER A 63 -4.55 14.95 -7.95
#